data_AF-A0A0Q4H030-F1
#
_entry.id   AF-A0A0Q4H030-F1
#
_cell.length_a   1.000
_cell.length_b   1.000
_cell.length_c   1.000
_cell.angle_alpha   90.00
_cell.angle_beta   90.00
_cell.angle_gamma   90.00
#
_symmetry.space_group_name_H-M   'P 1'
#
loop_
_entity.id
_entity.type
_entity.pdbx_description
1 polymer ?
#
loop_
_entity_poly.entity_id
_entity_poly.type
_entity_poly.pdbx_seq_one_letter_code
_entity_poly.pdbx_strand_id
1 'polypeptide(L)'
;MTVDEIYTAIAKEILNVINNEWEKACLEFEFVGEGVVGYTGDYFKNDTRKNIEVENIDDSISDWLSKLHEITTEGGNNKWNRSVFTLFSTGKFAMEFIWDQELNDEIERLSKE
;
A
#
# COMPACT_ATOMS: atom_id res chain seq x y z
N MET A 1 -12.20 9.89 6.55
CA MET A 1 -11.10 9.97 5.58
C MET A 1 -11.61 9.40 4.28
N THR A 2 -11.38 10.09 3.18
CA THR A 2 -11.62 9.57 1.83
C THR A 2 -10.37 8.85 1.31
N VAL A 3 -10.52 8.09 0.24
CA VAL A 3 -9.42 7.40 -0.45
C VAL A 3 -8.28 8.37 -0.83
N ASP A 4 -8.60 9.58 -1.26
CA ASP A 4 -7.62 10.61 -1.60
C ASP A 4 -6.81 11.11 -0.38
N GLU A 5 -7.48 11.24 0.78
CA GLU A 5 -6.81 11.60 2.03
C GLU A 5 -5.85 10.50 2.48
N ILE A 6 -6.22 9.23 2.30
CA ILE A 6 -5.37 8.08 2.59
C ILE A 6 -4.13 8.09 1.69
N TYR A 7 -4.30 8.27 0.38
CA TYR A 7 -3.17 8.37 -0.56
C TYR A 7 -2.25 9.53 -0.22
N THR A 8 -2.81 10.67 0.15
CA THR A 8 -2.04 11.84 0.56
C THR A 8 -1.26 11.56 1.84
N ALA A 9 -1.86 10.87 2.82
CA ALA A 9 -1.19 10.50 4.06
C ALA A 9 -0.03 9.53 3.80
N ILE A 10 -0.27 8.47 3.03
CA ILE A 10 0.77 7.50 2.63
C ILE A 10 1.91 8.21 1.86
N ALA A 11 1.58 9.08 0.91
CA ALA A 11 2.58 9.84 0.17
C ALA A 11 3.42 10.74 1.07
N LYS A 12 2.80 11.37 2.08
CA LYS A 12 3.53 12.17 3.09
C LYS A 12 4.47 11.32 3.93
N GLU A 13 4.04 10.13 4.35
CA GLU A 13 4.92 9.21 5.09
C GLU A 13 6.13 8.80 4.24
N ILE A 14 5.91 8.43 2.97
CA ILE A 14 7.00 8.14 2.03
C ILE A 14 7.96 9.32 1.94
N LEU A 15 7.44 10.54 1.75
CA LEU A 15 8.25 11.75 1.64
C LEU A 15 9.01 12.06 2.93
N ASN A 16 8.41 11.76 4.09
CA ASN A 16 9.01 11.98 5.40
C ASN A 16 10.17 11.01 5.66
N VAL A 17 10.02 9.75 5.24
CA VAL A 17 11.06 8.72 5.38
C VAL A 17 12.17 8.93 4.35
N ILE A 18 11.83 9.23 3.09
CA ILE A 18 12.80 9.43 2.02
C ILE A 18 13.42 10.84 2.12
N ASN A 19 14.51 10.95 2.90
CA ASN A 19 15.30 12.18 3.05
C ASN A 19 16.27 12.48 1.88
N ASN A 20 16.24 11.68 0.82
CA ASN A 20 17.19 11.76 -0.29
C ASN A 20 16.48 12.04 -1.61
N GLU A 21 17.19 12.53 -2.64
CA GLU A 21 16.64 12.56 -4.00
C GLU A 21 16.15 11.18 -4.44
N TRP A 22 14.92 11.12 -4.91
CA TRP A 22 14.25 9.92 -5.43
C TRP A 22 13.47 10.29 -6.70
N GLU A 23 13.28 9.33 -7.59
CA GLU A 23 12.56 9.53 -8.85
C GLU A 23 11.17 8.88 -8.81
N LYS A 24 11.13 7.67 -8.23
CA LYS A 24 9.92 6.86 -8.13
C LYS A 24 9.94 6.12 -6.80
N ALA A 25 8.84 6.14 -6.07
CA ALA A 25 8.59 5.31 -4.91
C ALA A 25 7.44 4.36 -5.21
N CYS A 26 7.55 3.12 -4.77
CA CYS A 26 6.52 2.10 -4.84
C CYS A 26 6.28 1.59 -3.43
N LEU A 27 5.05 1.67 -2.96
CA LEU A 27 4.58 0.97 -1.79
C LEU A 27 3.66 -0.15 -2.24
N GLU A 28 4.02 -1.36 -1.87
CA GLU A 28 3.19 -2.53 -2.03
C GLU A 28 2.59 -2.89 -0.67
N PHE A 29 1.32 -3.26 -0.67
CA PHE A 29 0.65 -3.72 0.53
C PHE A 29 -0.26 -4.89 0.22
N GLU A 30 -0.29 -5.81 1.17
CA GLU A 30 -0.92 -7.11 1.10
C GLU A 30 -1.98 -7.19 2.20
N PHE A 31 -3.19 -7.58 1.79
CA PHE A 31 -4.37 -7.71 2.62
C PHE A 31 -4.74 -9.18 2.76
N VAL A 32 -5.11 -9.52 3.98
CA VAL A 32 -5.55 -10.84 4.38
C VAL A 32 -6.88 -10.71 5.11
N GLY A 33 -7.95 -11.02 4.38
CA GLY A 33 -9.33 -10.93 4.87
C GLY A 33 -9.73 -9.46 4.99
N GLU A 34 -9.92 -9.01 6.24
CA GLU A 34 -10.21 -7.61 6.59
C GLU A 34 -8.98 -6.86 7.15
N GLY A 35 -7.82 -7.52 7.24
CA GLY A 35 -6.60 -6.98 7.85
C GLY A 35 -5.43 -6.83 6.87
N VAL A 36 -4.53 -5.88 7.16
CA VAL A 36 -3.23 -5.77 6.47
C VAL A 36 -2.25 -6.75 7.10
N VAL A 37 -1.58 -7.58 6.30
CA VAL A 37 -0.55 -8.52 6.80
C VAL A 37 0.86 -8.04 6.57
N GLY A 38 1.05 -7.19 5.58
CA GLY A 38 2.37 -6.74 5.20
C GLY A 38 2.27 -5.54 4.29
N TYR A 39 3.22 -4.65 4.45
CA TYR A 39 3.49 -3.61 3.48
C TYR A 39 5.00 -3.51 3.31
N THR A 40 5.43 -3.32 2.08
CA THR A 40 6.82 -3.13 1.71
C THR A 40 6.93 -1.89 0.85
N GLY A 41 8.01 -1.16 1.02
CA GLY A 41 8.25 0.06 0.26
C GLY A 41 9.61 0.03 -0.40
N ASP A 42 9.67 0.54 -1.62
CA ASP A 42 10.87 0.71 -2.39
C ASP A 42 10.90 2.08 -3.02
N TYR A 43 12.08 2.65 -3.21
CA TYR A 43 12.27 3.83 -4.02
C TYR A 43 13.48 3.69 -4.93
N PHE A 44 13.40 4.33 -6.08
CA PHE A 44 14.42 4.35 -7.10
C PHE A 44 15.10 5.70 -7.09
N LYS A 45 16.44 5.68 -7.05
CA LYS A 45 17.30 6.85 -7.19
C LYS A 45 18.36 6.54 -8.23
N ASN A 46 18.35 7.23 -9.38
CA ASN A 46 19.33 7.02 -10.45
C ASN A 46 19.46 5.53 -10.81
N ASP A 47 18.35 4.88 -11.14
CA ASP A 47 18.26 3.43 -11.45
C ASP A 47 18.58 2.48 -10.27
N THR A 48 19.02 3.00 -9.12
CA THR A 48 19.28 2.19 -7.92
C THR A 48 18.00 2.02 -7.12
N ARG A 49 17.52 0.77 -7.00
CA ARG A 49 16.45 0.41 -6.05
C ARG A 49 16.99 0.43 -4.63
N LYS A 50 16.28 1.13 -3.75
CA LYS A 50 16.48 1.15 -2.31
C LYS A 50 15.18 0.80 -1.62
N ASN A 51 15.26 0.13 -0.49
CA ASN A 51 14.08 -0.16 0.31
C ASN A 51 13.73 1.08 1.15
N ILE A 52 12.44 1.38 1.25
CA ILE A 52 11.92 2.37 2.20
C ILE A 52 11.96 1.69 3.57
N GLU A 53 12.52 2.39 4.56
CA GLU A 53 12.47 1.93 5.94
C GLU A 53 11.02 2.03 6.45
N VAL A 54 10.22 1.02 6.15
CA VAL A 54 8.81 0.91 6.57
C VAL A 54 8.65 0.91 8.09
N GLU A 55 9.71 0.57 8.83
CA GLU A 55 9.77 0.70 10.29
C GLU A 55 9.68 2.15 10.79
N ASN A 56 10.03 3.13 9.93
CA ASN A 56 9.92 4.55 10.24
C ASN A 56 8.57 5.15 9.80
N ILE A 57 7.71 4.36 9.16
CA ILE A 57 6.35 4.78 8.80
C ILE A 57 5.46 4.64 10.04
N ASP A 58 4.54 5.60 10.22
CA ASP A 58 3.61 5.56 11.33
C ASP A 58 2.69 4.32 11.29
N ASP A 59 2.47 3.70 12.45
CA ASP A 59 1.61 2.50 12.60
C ASP A 59 0.17 2.76 12.12
N SER A 60 -0.25 4.04 12.06
CA SER A 60 -1.52 4.48 11.47
C SER A 60 -1.70 4.07 10.01
N ILE A 61 -0.64 3.69 9.28
CA ILE A 61 -0.75 3.18 7.92
C ILE A 61 -1.67 1.96 7.85
N SER A 62 -1.68 1.11 8.87
CA SER A 62 -2.56 -0.06 8.97
C SER A 62 -4.05 0.34 9.00
N ASP A 63 -4.42 1.37 9.78
CA ASP A 63 -5.78 1.92 9.83
C ASP A 63 -6.19 2.56 8.49
N TRP A 64 -5.27 3.31 7.86
CA TRP A 64 -5.52 3.92 6.56
C TRP A 64 -5.75 2.87 5.48
N LEU A 65 -4.95 1.81 5.47
CA LEU A 65 -5.06 0.71 4.54
C LEU A 65 -6.36 -0.08 4.76
N SER A 66 -6.74 -0.36 6.01
CA SER A 66 -8.02 -1.02 6.33
C SER A 66 -9.21 -0.19 5.82
N LYS A 67 -9.21 1.14 6.05
CA LYS A 67 -10.23 2.04 5.49
C LYS A 67 -10.21 2.10 3.98
N LEU A 68 -9.03 2.10 3.37
CA LEU A 68 -8.91 2.08 1.92
C LEU A 68 -9.57 0.81 1.35
N HIS A 69 -9.29 -0.34 1.96
CA HIS A 69 -9.88 -1.61 1.57
C HIS A 69 -11.41 -1.57 1.74
N GLU A 70 -11.91 -1.11 2.88
CA GLU A 70 -13.34 -0.91 3.12
C GLU A 70 -13.99 -0.03 2.05
N ILE A 71 -13.45 1.16 1.78
CA ILE A 71 -14.03 2.12 0.82
C ILE A 71 -13.95 1.62 -0.62
N THR A 72 -12.87 0.92 -1.00
CA THR A 72 -12.69 0.44 -2.38
C THR A 72 -13.45 -0.85 -2.65
N THR A 73 -13.66 -1.68 -1.62
CA THR A 73 -14.52 -2.86 -1.68
C THR A 73 -16.00 -2.52 -1.43
N GLU A 74 -16.29 -1.31 -0.91
CA GLU A 74 -17.64 -0.77 -0.75
C GLU A 74 -18.37 -0.79 -2.10
N GLY A 75 -19.43 -1.58 -2.20
CA GLY A 75 -20.17 -1.82 -3.44
C GLY A 75 -19.83 -3.13 -4.17
N GLY A 76 -18.93 -3.95 -3.62
CA GLY A 76 -18.71 -5.35 -4.03
C GLY A 76 -18.03 -5.55 -5.38
N ASN A 77 -17.59 -4.49 -6.04
CA ASN A 77 -17.09 -4.54 -7.42
C ASN A 77 -15.56 -4.69 -7.51
N ASN A 78 -14.83 -4.29 -6.47
CA ASN A 78 -13.38 -4.36 -6.41
C ASN A 78 -12.95 -5.27 -5.27
N LYS A 79 -12.78 -6.56 -5.57
CA LYS A 79 -12.10 -7.50 -4.66
C LYS A 79 -10.62 -7.50 -5.03
N TRP A 80 -9.79 -7.09 -4.08
CA TRP A 80 -8.34 -7.08 -4.22
C TRP A 80 -7.74 -7.43 -2.86
N ASN A 81 -6.58 -8.06 -2.89
CA ASN A 81 -5.82 -8.44 -1.70
C ASN A 81 -4.34 -8.05 -1.82
N ARG A 82 -3.94 -7.50 -2.97
CA ARG A 82 -2.65 -6.87 -3.16
C ARG A 82 -2.87 -5.53 -3.86
N SER A 83 -2.12 -4.53 -3.46
CA SER A 83 -2.14 -3.26 -4.16
C SER A 83 -0.77 -2.61 -4.18
N VAL A 84 -0.50 -1.93 -5.28
CA VAL A 84 0.77 -1.25 -5.53
C VAL A 84 0.47 0.23 -5.73
N PHE A 85 0.91 1.02 -4.77
CA PHE A 85 0.89 2.47 -4.83
C PHE A 85 2.22 2.98 -5.36
N THR A 86 2.21 3.59 -6.53
CA THR A 86 3.39 4.19 -7.14
C THR A 86 3.30 5.71 -7.05
N LEU A 87 4.27 6.33 -6.38
CA LEU A 87 4.46 7.78 -6.33
C LEU A 87 5.67 8.18 -7.18
N PHE A 88 5.55 9.27 -7.93
CA PHE A 88 6.64 9.87 -8.69
C PHE A 88 7.04 11.20 -8.06
N SER A 89 8.32 11.54 -8.12
CA SER A 89 8.83 12.80 -7.54
C SER A 89 8.25 14.05 -8.20
N THR A 90 7.66 13.91 -9.38
CA THR A 90 6.90 14.96 -10.06
C THR A 90 5.53 15.25 -9.43
N GLY A 91 5.13 14.53 -8.38
CA GLY A 91 3.82 14.62 -7.74
C GLY A 91 2.71 13.83 -8.45
N LYS A 92 3.06 12.97 -9.41
CA LYS A 92 2.13 12.01 -10.02
C LYS A 92 2.07 10.77 -9.15
N PHE A 93 0.90 10.15 -9.06
CA PHE A 93 0.77 8.84 -8.42
C PHE A 93 -0.10 7.92 -9.29
N ALA A 94 0.06 6.62 -9.06
CA ALA A 94 -0.73 5.57 -9.67
C ALA A 94 -1.04 4.52 -8.60
N MET A 95 -2.24 3.95 -8.70
CA MET A 95 -2.76 2.94 -7.78
C MET A 95 -3.16 1.73 -8.61
N GLU A 96 -2.61 0.57 -8.29
CA GLU A 96 -2.93 -0.68 -8.97
C GLU A 96 -3.48 -1.68 -7.96
N PHE A 97 -4.71 -2.15 -8.19
CA PHE A 97 -5.38 -3.16 -7.36
C PHE A 97 -5.28 -4.51 -8.05
N ILE A 98 -4.78 -5.50 -7.33
CA ILE A 98 -4.51 -6.85 -7.83
C ILE A 98 -5.27 -7.85 -6.95
N TRP A 99 -5.95 -8.78 -7.61
CA TRP A 99 -6.59 -9.92 -6.95
C TRP A 99 -5.71 -11.15 -7.13
N ASP A 100 -5.12 -11.59 -6.04
CA ASP A 100 -4.33 -12.82 -5.92
C ASP A 100 -5.20 -13.92 -5.32
N GLN A 101 -5.76 -14.77 -6.18
CA GLN A 101 -6.68 -15.81 -5.71
C GLN A 101 -6.00 -16.82 -4.76
N GLU A 102 -4.71 -17.12 -4.97
CA GLU A 102 -3.97 -18.07 -4.14
C GLU A 102 -3.82 -17.56 -2.72
N LEU A 103 -3.45 -16.27 -2.57
CA LEU A 103 -3.36 -15.60 -1.29
C LEU A 103 -4.74 -15.59 -0.60
N ASN A 104 -5.82 -15.27 -1.33
CA ASN A 104 -7.19 -15.35 -0.78
C ASN A 104 -7.57 -16.75 -0.29
N ASP A 105 -7.26 -17.81 -1.04
CA ASP A 105 -7.55 -19.19 -0.62
C ASP A 105 -6.80 -19.55 0.67
N GLU A 106 -5.52 -19.17 0.78
CA GLU A 106 -4.72 -19.38 1.99
C GLU A 106 -5.32 -18.66 3.21
N ILE A 107 -5.81 -17.44 3.01
CA ILE A 107 -6.49 -16.66 4.04
C ILE A 107 -7.79 -17.31 4.49
N GLU A 108 -8.66 -17.69 3.54
CA GLU A 108 -9.93 -18.34 3.87
C GLU A 108 -9.71 -19.66 4.60
N ARG A 109 -8.60 -20.35 4.33
CA ARG A 109 -8.18 -21.53 5.08
C ARG A 109 -7.76 -21.19 6.50
N LEU A 110 -6.88 -20.19 6.68
CA LEU A 110 -6.41 -19.74 8.00
C LEU A 110 -7.54 -19.17 8.88
N SER A 111 -8.50 -18.46 8.30
CA SER A 111 -9.63 -17.88 9.03
C SER A 111 -10.68 -18.91 9.49
N LYS A 112 -10.56 -20.17 9.07
CA LYS A 112 -11.52 -21.25 9.36
C LYS A 112 -10.99 -22.27 10.38
N GLU A 113 -9.78 -22.07 10.90
CA GLU A 113 -9.16 -22.86 11.97
C GLU A 113 -9.42 -22.30 13.37
#